data_AF-A0A7V8A9J6-F1
#
_entry.id   AF-A0A7V8A9J6-F1
#
_cell.length_a   1.000
_cell.length_b   1.000
_cell.length_c   1.000
_cell.angle_alpha   90.00
_cell.angle_beta   90.00
_cell.angle_gamma   90.00
#
_symmetry.space_group_name_H-M   'P 1'
#
loop_
_entity.id
_entity.type
_entity.pdbx_description
1 polymer ?
#
loop_
_entity_poly.entity_id
_entity_poly.type
_entity_poly.pdbx_seq_one_letter_code
_entity_poly.pdbx_strand_id
1 'polypeptide(L)'
;MPENGNCEAVYLSDNELEVLRTRQFRYAEIVKRTAISNNIEFFSAYEATKSHDACAAMPFMAGAMSIDGASWEVPNFHTTQEGMTAIANGLENYLRQGTNAN
;
A
#
# COMPACT_ATOMS: atom_id res chain seq x y z
N MET A 1 0.85 -5.73 -1.83
CA MET A 1 1.17 -7.10 -2.28
C MET A 1 2.55 -7.49 -1.78
N PRO A 2 2.82 -8.77 -1.50
CA PRO A 2 4.16 -9.22 -1.16
C PRO A 2 5.06 -9.04 -2.38
N GLU A 3 6.36 -8.84 -2.17
CA GLU A 3 7.31 -8.58 -3.27
C GLU A 3 7.53 -9.81 -4.17
N ASN A 4 7.27 -11.02 -3.65
CA ASN A 4 7.37 -12.29 -4.37
C ASN A 4 6.40 -13.33 -3.78
N GLY A 5 6.38 -14.54 -4.34
CA GLY A 5 5.58 -15.67 -3.83
C GLY A 5 4.10 -15.63 -4.22
N ASN A 6 3.28 -16.42 -3.53
CA ASN A 6 1.83 -16.41 -3.70
C ASN A 6 1.16 -15.49 -2.66
N CYS A 7 -0.14 -15.26 -2.81
CA CYS A 7 -0.92 -14.53 -1.82
C CYS A 7 -2.37 -15.02 -1.83
N GLU A 8 -2.68 -15.96 -0.93
CA GLU A 8 -4.00 -16.60 -0.85
C GLU A 8 -5.12 -15.60 -0.54
N ALA A 9 -4.79 -14.54 0.20
CA ALA A 9 -5.75 -13.50 0.59
C ALA A 9 -6.33 -12.73 -0.59
N VAL A 10 -5.80 -12.84 -1.82
CA VAL A 10 -6.30 -12.08 -2.98
C VAL A 10 -6.91 -12.93 -4.09
N TYR A 11 -6.93 -14.27 -3.94
CA TYR A 11 -7.51 -15.21 -4.92
C TYR A 11 -7.02 -15.03 -6.37
N LEU A 12 -5.74 -14.71 -6.56
CA LEU A 12 -5.10 -14.56 -7.86
C LEU A 12 -4.09 -15.68 -8.09
N SER A 13 -3.91 -16.08 -9.36
CA SER A 13 -2.81 -16.96 -9.75
C SER A 13 -1.45 -16.26 -9.60
N ASP A 14 -0.37 -17.04 -9.54
CA ASP A 14 1.00 -16.51 -9.43
C ASP A 14 1.34 -15.53 -10.57
N ASN A 15 0.87 -15.81 -11.79
CA ASN A 15 1.08 -14.93 -12.94
C ASN A 15 0.29 -13.61 -12.81
N GLU A 16 -0.95 -13.66 -12.33
CA GLU A 16 -1.75 -12.46 -12.09
C GLU A 16 -1.15 -11.60 -10.96
N LEU A 17 -0.65 -12.24 -9.91
CA LEU A 17 0.08 -11.57 -8.83
C LEU A 17 1.32 -10.84 -9.35
N GLU A 18 2.09 -11.49 -10.22
CA GLU A 18 3.29 -10.88 -10.79
C GLU A 18 2.98 -9.68 -11.68
N VAL A 19 1.94 -9.79 -12.51
CA VAL A 19 1.42 -8.66 -13.29
C VAL A 19 0.95 -7.54 -12.38
N LEU A 20 0.25 -7.85 -11.28
CA LEU A 20 -0.25 -6.85 -10.34
C LEU A 20 0.89 -6.11 -9.62
N ARG A 21 1.92 -6.84 -9.15
CA ARG A 21 3.14 -6.26 -8.56
C ARG A 21 3.81 -5.29 -9.51
N THR A 22 4.04 -5.74 -10.74
CA THR A 22 4.68 -4.93 -11.79
C THR A 22 3.91 -3.64 -12.03
N ARG A 23 2.57 -3.72 -12.11
CA ARG A 23 1.71 -2.55 -12.28
C ARG A 23 1.73 -1.63 -11.07
N GLN A 24 1.68 -2.18 -9.86
CA GLN A 24 1.74 -1.39 -8.62
C GLN A 24 3.04 -0.58 -8.54
N PHE A 25 4.19 -1.21 -8.77
CA PHE A 25 5.48 -0.52 -8.74
C PHE A 25 5.59 0.55 -9.83
N ARG A 26 5.16 0.24 -11.05
CA ARG A 26 5.18 1.20 -12.15
C ARG A 26 4.28 2.40 -11.88
N TYR A 27 3.09 2.18 -11.31
CA TYR A 27 2.19 3.26 -10.94
C TYR A 27 2.81 4.17 -9.88
N ALA A 28 3.37 3.58 -8.81
CA ALA A 28 4.05 4.34 -7.75
C ALA A 28 5.23 5.16 -8.30
N GLU A 29 6.03 4.58 -9.21
CA GLU A 29 7.14 5.27 -9.85
C GLU A 29 6.67 6.46 -10.69
N ILE A 30 5.61 6.28 -11.50
CA ILE A 30 5.02 7.36 -12.30
C ILE A 30 4.56 8.50 -11.40
N VAL A 31 3.79 8.21 -10.34
CA VAL A 31 3.30 9.24 -9.42
C VAL A 31 4.46 9.99 -8.77
N LYS A 32 5.48 9.26 -8.25
CA LYS A 32 6.67 9.86 -7.65
C LYS A 32 7.41 10.78 -8.63
N ARG A 33 7.66 10.31 -9.85
CA ARG A 33 8.35 11.09 -10.88
C ARG A 33 7.56 12.33 -11.26
N THR A 34 6.25 12.21 -11.43
CA THR A 34 5.37 13.35 -11.73
C THR A 34 5.39 14.38 -10.60
N ALA A 35 5.33 13.97 -9.33
CA ALA A 35 5.42 14.88 -8.19
C ALA A 35 6.75 15.66 -8.19
N ILE A 36 7.88 14.94 -8.32
CA ILE A 36 9.22 15.54 -8.37
C ILE A 36 9.33 16.53 -9.54
N SER A 37 8.89 16.15 -10.75
CA SER A 37 8.95 17.02 -11.93
C SER A 37 8.12 18.29 -11.81
N ASN A 38 7.13 18.32 -10.90
CA ASN A 38 6.30 19.48 -10.64
C ASN A 38 6.67 20.20 -9.33
N ASN A 39 7.81 19.87 -8.71
CA ASN A 39 8.23 20.40 -7.40
C ASN A 39 7.17 20.21 -6.29
N ILE A 40 6.44 19.10 -6.34
CA ILE A 40 5.46 18.71 -5.33
C ILE A 40 6.15 17.72 -4.38
N GLU A 41 6.04 17.97 -3.08
CA GLU A 41 6.50 17.04 -2.05
C GLU A 41 5.80 15.68 -2.18
N PHE A 42 6.55 14.60 -1.97
CA PHE A 42 6.06 13.26 -2.17
C PHE A 42 6.33 12.39 -0.95
N PHE A 43 5.26 11.92 -0.34
CA PHE A 43 5.27 10.91 0.70
C PHE A 43 4.85 9.55 0.13
N SER A 44 5.65 8.51 0.41
CA SER A 44 5.36 7.15 -0.03
C SER A 44 4.65 6.37 1.07
N ALA A 45 3.33 6.17 0.93
CA ALA A 45 2.58 5.28 1.81
C ALA A 45 3.10 3.83 1.74
N TYR A 46 3.62 3.40 0.58
CA TYR A 46 4.22 2.07 0.42
C TYR A 46 5.39 1.83 1.37
N GLU A 47 6.26 2.83 1.56
CA GLU A 47 7.39 2.69 2.50
C GLU A 47 6.89 2.60 3.94
N ALA A 48 5.83 3.34 4.30
CA ALA A 48 5.24 3.31 5.63
C ALA A 48 4.54 1.98 5.97
N THR A 49 4.10 1.23 4.96
CA THR A 49 3.40 -0.05 5.14
C THR A 49 4.19 -1.23 4.60
N LYS A 50 5.51 -1.08 4.38
CA LYS A 50 6.35 -2.12 3.80
C LYS A 50 6.30 -3.38 4.67
N SER A 51 6.26 -4.55 4.04
CA SER A 51 6.14 -5.87 4.69
C SER A 51 4.80 -6.16 5.40
N HIS A 52 3.82 -5.27 5.26
CA HIS A 52 2.47 -5.44 5.79
C HIS A 52 1.42 -5.55 4.68
N ASP A 53 1.74 -6.26 3.60
CA ASP A 53 0.78 -6.53 2.55
C ASP A 53 -0.37 -7.46 3.02
N ALA A 54 -1.33 -7.71 2.13
CA ALA A 54 -2.53 -8.50 2.44
C ALA A 54 -2.25 -9.95 2.87
N CYS A 55 -1.06 -10.49 2.61
CA CYS A 55 -0.65 -11.83 2.99
C CYS A 55 0.43 -11.87 4.07
N ALA A 56 0.79 -10.72 4.63
CA ALA A 56 1.66 -10.67 5.80
C ALA A 56 0.98 -11.30 7.02
N ALA A 57 1.78 -11.77 7.98
CA ALA A 57 1.26 -12.27 9.27
C ALA A 57 0.48 -11.19 10.04
N MET A 58 0.82 -9.92 9.82
CA MET A 58 0.09 -8.75 10.31
C MET A 58 -0.25 -7.85 9.12
N PRO A 59 -1.36 -8.07 8.42
CA PRO A 59 -1.69 -7.37 7.20
C PRO A 59 -2.22 -5.96 7.49
N PHE A 60 -1.72 -4.96 6.77
CA PHE A 60 -2.23 -3.59 6.79
C PHE A 60 -3.17 -3.29 5.63
N MET A 61 -3.30 -4.23 4.70
CA MET A 61 -4.19 -4.15 3.56
C MET A 61 -5.22 -5.28 3.66
N ALA A 62 -6.48 -4.97 3.41
CA ALA A 62 -7.51 -5.98 3.25
C ALA A 62 -7.23 -6.83 2.01
N GLY A 63 -7.41 -8.15 2.15
CA GLY A 63 -7.44 -9.06 1.02
C GLY A 63 -8.67 -8.88 0.14
N ALA A 64 -8.87 -9.80 -0.78
CA ALA A 64 -10.14 -10.01 -1.44
C ALA A 64 -11.10 -10.68 -0.44
N MET A 65 -12.24 -10.05 -0.16
CA MET A 65 -13.33 -10.67 0.57
C MET A 65 -14.20 -11.51 -0.38
N SER A 66 -14.68 -12.64 0.12
CA SER A 66 -15.80 -13.40 -0.45
C SER A 66 -17.04 -12.48 -0.49
N ILE A 67 -17.70 -12.37 -1.64
CA ILE A 67 -18.95 -11.62 -1.79
C ILE A 67 -20.10 -12.52 -1.28
N ASP A 68 -20.19 -12.73 0.03
CA ASP A 68 -21.35 -13.38 0.67
C ASP A 68 -22.28 -12.36 1.37
N GLY A 69 -21.98 -11.07 1.24
CA GLY A 69 -22.90 -9.97 1.56
C GLY A 69 -23.01 -9.61 3.04
N ALA A 70 -22.17 -10.16 3.92
CA ALA A 70 -22.37 -10.05 5.37
C ALA A 70 -21.54 -8.98 6.12
N SER A 71 -20.53 -8.34 5.51
CA SER A 71 -19.74 -7.33 6.25
C SER A 71 -18.99 -6.38 5.32
N TRP A 72 -19.35 -5.08 5.35
CA TRP A 72 -18.72 -4.03 4.54
C TRP A 72 -17.88 -3.05 5.38
N GLU A 73 -17.06 -3.53 6.31
CA GLU A 73 -16.27 -2.62 7.15
C GLU A 73 -15.00 -2.08 6.46
N VAL A 74 -14.39 -2.85 5.55
CA VAL A 74 -13.23 -2.39 4.74
C VAL A 74 -13.36 -2.91 3.29
N PRO A 75 -13.38 -2.05 2.25
CA PRO A 75 -13.45 -2.53 0.88
C PRO A 75 -12.23 -3.36 0.47
N ASN A 76 -12.39 -4.29 -0.48
CA ASN A 76 -11.29 -5.11 -0.99
C ASN A 76 -10.08 -4.25 -1.39
N PHE A 77 -8.89 -4.73 -1.04
CA PHE A 77 -7.61 -4.09 -1.36
C PHE A 77 -7.43 -2.67 -0.80
N HIS A 78 -8.27 -2.24 0.16
CA HIS A 78 -8.08 -1.00 0.88
C HIS A 78 -7.26 -1.22 2.15
N THR A 79 -6.70 -0.14 2.65
CA THR A 79 -5.95 -0.14 3.90
C THR A 79 -6.88 -0.40 5.09
N THR A 80 -6.45 -1.26 6.01
CA THR A 80 -7.08 -1.50 7.31
C THR A 80 -6.91 -0.29 8.26
N GLN A 81 -7.54 -0.33 9.43
CA GLN A 81 -7.33 0.70 10.44
C GLN A 81 -5.86 0.78 10.90
N GLU A 82 -5.22 -0.36 11.11
CA GLU A 82 -3.81 -0.48 11.49
C GLU A 82 -2.91 0.13 10.41
N GLY A 83 -3.19 -0.20 9.14
CA GLY A 83 -2.46 0.36 8.02
C GLY A 83 -2.63 1.87 7.89
N MET A 84 -3.85 2.39 8.07
CA MET A 84 -4.10 3.83 8.04
C MET A 84 -3.38 4.55 9.19
N THR A 85 -3.30 3.91 10.35
CA THR A 85 -2.54 4.43 11.50
C THR A 85 -1.04 4.49 11.18
N ALA A 86 -0.48 3.44 10.57
CA ALA A 86 0.92 3.42 10.14
C ALA A 86 1.23 4.51 9.10
N ILE A 87 0.35 4.69 8.12
CA ILE A 87 0.45 5.76 7.10
C ILE A 87 0.42 7.13 7.77
N ALA A 88 -0.52 7.37 8.68
CA ALA A 88 -0.65 8.65 9.39
C ALA A 88 0.62 8.98 10.19
N ASN A 89 1.15 8.01 10.93
CA ASN A 89 2.40 8.18 11.69
C ASN A 89 3.61 8.42 10.76
N GLY A 90 3.68 7.70 9.65
CA GLY A 90 4.72 7.88 8.64
C GLY A 90 4.68 9.29 8.04
N LEU A 91 3.49 9.78 7.70
CA LEU A 91 3.30 11.12 7.15
C LEU A 91 3.65 12.20 8.17
N GLU A 92 3.23 12.06 9.43
CA GLU A 92 3.59 13.00 10.49
C GLU A 92 5.11 13.12 10.63
N ASN A 93 5.82 11.98 10.65
CA ASN A 93 7.28 11.97 10.71
C ASN A 93 7.94 12.64 9.49
N TYR A 94 7.42 12.36 8.29
CA TYR A 94 7.90 12.99 7.06
C TYR A 94 7.76 14.52 7.12
N LEU A 95 6.59 15.02 7.52
CA LEU A 95 6.32 16.46 7.63
C LEU A 95 7.23 17.13 8.68
N ARG A 96 7.46 16.47 9.82
CA ARG A 96 8.39 16.97 10.86
C ARG A 96 9.82 17.10 10.36
N GLN A 97 10.29 16.16 9.53
CA GLN A 97 11.64 16.22 8.94
C GLN A 97 11.77 17.37 7.95
N GLY A 98 10.74 17.63 7.14
CA GLY A 98 10.70 18.77 6.22
C GLY A 98 10.72 20.13 6.94
N THR A 99 10.06 20.26 8.09
CA THR A 99 10.09 21.50 8.90
C THR A 99 11.42 21.78 9.59
N ASN A 100 12.25 20.77 9.86
CA ASN A 100 13.54 20.95 10.55
C ASN A 100 14.70 21.26 9.59
N ALA A 101 14.45 21.29 8.28
CA ALA A 101 15.45 21.56 7.24
C ALA A 101 15.45 23.03 6.76
N ASN A 102 14.60 23.89 7.35
CA ASN A 102 14.46 25.31 7.03
C ASN A 102 14.87 26.20 8.21
#